data_AF-A0A812NZF4-F1
#
_entry.id   AF-A0A812NZF4-F1
#
_cell.length_a   1.000
_cell.length_b   1.000
_cell.length_c   1.000
_cell.angle_alpha   90.00
_cell.angle_beta   90.00
_cell.angle_gamma   90.00
#
_symmetry.space_group_name_H-M   'P 1'
#
loop_
_entity.id
_entity.type
_entity.pdbx_description
1 polymer ?
#
loop_
_entity_poly.entity_id
_entity_poly.type
_entity_poly.pdbx_seq_one_letter_code
_entity_poly.pdbx_strand_id
1 'polypeptide(L)'
;MADDFTNDPMTQGFGLQLGWGIALVYAQSIMTAVTAQSRLKEPQDIWRKSHVEAHKAENAAIEYLMSHASSAGGNRMFNVDEQGTSNSAHPGLVRYLRSLAMQARASAYLYALSTHWHSSTRVVAALFSAGVQGVSLLEAATDPTSTTPPAGAETPDGSQLFGQFNRLGLQAAPRPYREQLTANYRSLFPDAARHYRADVLEVAFNSSSATSKESSAAGGSKSLTRSAICPLLDTLDAEEKYFAELAYIEERARRHVKEPAELEEILSSLEALGKYESQNVQQKLVLLIARLNSVANFRGKGRDDLGNDILESARAVLGRFKITRKDILAASEGKGCATTVIRDAASQSAGVSIAVDVVGSFEAMRWYLREAKKRMDRIHPRLRDNAGLVARLADYEETWQNGSRYLLQSVLLDANNDLVAECKIAQMLAPDLRSMCTGYDVELFWVLPRIVLLCCLEKPADPRVGLLWDLLPHRFATTASKINSKSLELGPEMKRLMTQFQKVRNLLVHAGDAAPQVTLLRKAVAGFANGAAAVQRGKIEEEAEEGLRHLPPAARDH
;
A
#
# COMPACT_ATOMS: atom_id res chain seq x y z
N MET A 1 -20.41 30.54 -8.56
CA MET A 1 -19.29 31.22 -7.88
C MET A 1 -18.03 30.35 -7.89
N ALA A 2 -17.63 29.86 -9.07
CA ALA A 2 -16.41 29.05 -9.24
C ALA A 2 -15.68 29.36 -10.57
N ASP A 3 -15.95 30.53 -11.18
CA ASP A 3 -15.36 30.93 -12.48
C ASP A 3 -14.46 32.18 -12.40
N ASP A 4 -14.24 32.79 -11.23
CA ASP A 4 -13.54 34.08 -11.12
C ASP A 4 -12.05 34.02 -10.73
N PHE A 5 -11.44 32.84 -10.60
CA PHE A 5 -10.04 32.72 -10.12
C PHE A 5 -8.99 32.31 -11.16
N THR A 6 -9.33 32.16 -12.45
CA THR A 6 -8.39 31.61 -13.45
C THR A 6 -7.72 32.62 -14.39
N ASN A 7 -7.97 33.93 -14.27
CA ASN A 7 -7.52 34.92 -15.26
C ASN A 7 -6.48 35.95 -14.77
N ASP A 8 -5.69 35.66 -13.72
CA ASP A 8 -4.56 36.52 -13.35
C ASP A 8 -3.24 36.06 -14.03
N PRO A 9 -2.71 36.81 -15.02
CA PRO A 9 -1.49 36.47 -15.74
C PRO A 9 -0.23 36.52 -14.88
N MET A 10 -0.23 37.20 -13.72
CA MET A 10 0.92 37.22 -12.80
C MET A 10 1.13 35.87 -12.10
N THR A 11 0.05 35.15 -11.78
CA THR A 11 0.09 33.87 -11.05
C THR A 11 0.54 32.71 -11.95
N GLN A 12 0.24 32.78 -13.26
CA GLN A 12 0.73 31.81 -14.24
C GLN A 12 2.23 31.96 -14.51
N GLY A 13 2.75 33.20 -14.56
CA GLY A 13 4.18 33.46 -14.76
C GLY A 13 5.05 32.94 -13.61
N PHE A 14 4.61 33.11 -12.36
CA PHE A 14 5.34 32.66 -11.18
C PHE A 14 5.32 31.12 -11.03
N GLY A 15 4.18 30.49 -11.32
CA GLY A 15 4.06 29.03 -11.30
C GLY A 15 4.92 28.33 -12.36
N LEU A 16 5.03 28.93 -13.55
CA LEU A 16 5.91 28.44 -14.62
C LEU A 16 7.39 28.59 -14.22
N GLN A 17 7.83 29.76 -13.77
CA GLN A 17 9.23 29.96 -13.38
C GLN A 17 9.65 29.06 -12.21
N LEU A 18 8.77 28.85 -11.22
CA LEU A 18 9.02 27.94 -10.11
C LEU A 18 9.08 26.47 -10.57
N GLY A 19 8.20 26.08 -11.48
CA GLY A 19 8.21 24.75 -12.10
C GLY A 19 9.49 24.45 -12.88
N TRP A 20 9.99 25.43 -13.66
CA TRP A 20 11.24 25.31 -14.41
C TRP A 20 12.46 25.24 -13.48
N GLY A 21 12.48 26.01 -12.38
CA GLY A 21 13.55 25.95 -11.37
C GLY A 21 13.65 24.58 -10.70
N ILE A 22 12.51 24.00 -10.31
CA ILE A 22 12.44 22.66 -9.70
C ILE A 22 12.90 21.60 -10.71
N ALA A 23 12.46 21.68 -11.97
CA ALA A 23 12.85 20.76 -13.03
C ALA A 23 14.36 20.80 -13.32
N LEU A 24 14.98 21.99 -13.30
CA LEU A 24 16.40 22.18 -13.56
C LEU A 24 17.28 21.59 -12.45
N VAL A 25 16.93 21.81 -11.18
CA VAL A 25 17.65 21.24 -10.03
C VAL A 25 17.54 19.72 -9.99
N TYR A 26 16.38 19.18 -10.36
CA TYR A 26 16.18 17.73 -10.48
C TYR A 26 16.98 17.14 -11.66
N ALA A 27 16.98 17.80 -12.82
CA ALA A 27 17.77 17.36 -13.97
C ALA A 27 19.27 17.36 -13.68
N GLN A 28 19.79 18.38 -12.99
CA GLN A 28 21.20 18.46 -12.55
C GLN A 28 21.56 17.31 -11.60
N SER A 29 20.66 16.97 -10.67
CA SER A 29 20.84 15.89 -9.69
C SER A 29 20.80 14.51 -10.36
N ILE A 30 19.89 14.31 -11.32
CA ILE A 30 19.82 13.08 -12.13
C ILE A 30 21.09 12.91 -12.96
N MET A 31 21.56 13.98 -13.63
CA MET A 31 22.79 13.93 -14.41
C MET A 31 23.97 13.57 -13.51
N THR A 32 24.09 14.16 -12.32
CA THR A 32 25.16 13.85 -11.36
C THR A 32 25.11 12.40 -10.87
N ALA A 33 23.90 11.87 -10.64
CA ALA A 33 23.70 10.47 -10.27
C ALA A 33 24.05 9.49 -11.41
N VAL A 34 23.71 9.84 -12.66
CA VAL A 34 24.06 9.06 -13.87
C VAL A 34 25.58 9.04 -14.08
N THR A 35 26.28 10.16 -13.87
CA THR A 35 27.76 10.19 -13.97
C THR A 35 28.40 9.34 -12.86
N ALA A 36 27.83 9.30 -11.66
CA ALA A 36 28.29 8.45 -10.56
C ALA A 36 28.00 6.95 -10.79
N GLN A 37 26.99 6.62 -11.59
CA GLN A 37 26.56 5.25 -11.92
C GLN A 37 27.60 4.48 -12.76
N SER A 38 28.46 5.19 -13.50
CA SER A 38 29.54 4.60 -14.31
C SER A 38 30.67 3.95 -13.50
N ARG A 39 30.65 4.02 -12.15
CA ARG A 39 31.78 3.62 -11.29
C ARG A 39 31.47 2.54 -10.24
N LEU A 40 30.26 1.97 -10.20
CA LEU A 40 29.86 1.03 -9.14
C LEU A 40 29.63 -0.39 -9.68
N LYS A 41 30.10 -1.40 -8.94
CA LYS A 41 30.14 -2.81 -9.36
C LYS A 41 28.93 -3.66 -8.92
N GLU A 42 28.09 -3.20 -7.99
CA GLU A 42 26.97 -4.03 -7.47
C GLU A 42 25.60 -3.30 -7.41
N PRO A 43 24.49 -3.99 -7.79
CA PRO A 43 23.14 -3.38 -7.86
C PRO A 43 22.53 -2.91 -6.53
N GLN A 44 22.91 -3.51 -5.41
CA GLN A 44 22.30 -3.18 -4.10
C GLN A 44 22.82 -1.85 -3.53
N ASP A 45 24.08 -1.50 -3.81
CA ASP A 45 24.68 -0.21 -3.43
C ASP A 45 24.10 0.94 -4.25
N ILE A 46 23.73 0.68 -5.50
CA ILE A 46 23.07 1.65 -6.39
C ILE A 46 21.71 2.06 -5.80
N TRP A 47 20.92 1.11 -5.29
CA TRP A 47 19.61 1.39 -4.73
C TRP A 47 19.68 2.20 -3.43
N ARG A 48 20.56 1.81 -2.50
CA ARG A 48 20.75 2.53 -1.22
C ARG A 48 21.27 3.94 -1.42
N LYS A 49 22.29 4.11 -2.29
CA LYS A 49 22.87 5.43 -2.56
C LYS A 49 21.91 6.35 -3.30
N SER A 50 21.12 5.82 -4.25
CA SER A 50 20.08 6.60 -4.93
C SER A 50 18.98 7.06 -3.98
N HIS A 51 18.61 6.23 -2.98
CA HIS A 51 17.61 6.61 -1.98
C HIS A 51 18.10 7.74 -1.06
N VAL A 52 19.36 7.69 -0.62
CA VAL A 52 19.98 8.72 0.22
C VAL A 52 20.14 10.04 -0.53
N GLU A 53 20.59 10.01 -1.79
CA GLU A 53 20.76 11.22 -2.59
C GLU A 53 19.41 11.85 -2.99
N ALA A 54 18.38 11.05 -3.24
CA ALA A 54 17.01 11.55 -3.44
C ALA A 54 16.48 12.30 -2.20
N HIS A 55 16.75 11.77 -1.00
CA HIS A 55 16.35 12.40 0.25
C HIS A 55 17.13 13.69 0.54
N LYS A 56 18.42 13.76 0.17
CA LYS A 56 19.22 15.00 0.27
C LYS A 56 18.70 16.07 -0.70
N ALA A 57 18.38 15.69 -1.94
CA ALA A 57 17.83 16.61 -2.93
C ALA A 57 16.44 17.15 -2.51
N GLU A 58 15.60 16.32 -1.89
CA GLU A 58 14.32 16.73 -1.31
C GLU A 58 14.50 17.79 -0.22
N ASN A 59 15.41 17.56 0.73
CA ASN A 59 15.68 18.52 1.80
C ASN A 59 16.27 19.83 1.26
N ALA A 60 17.21 19.76 0.30
CA ALA A 60 17.80 20.94 -0.33
C ALA A 60 16.76 21.76 -1.11
N ALA A 61 15.80 21.12 -1.78
CA ALA A 61 14.71 21.80 -2.48
C ALA A 61 13.75 22.49 -1.50
N ILE A 62 13.45 21.85 -0.36
CA ILE A 62 12.62 22.46 0.70
C ILE A 62 13.34 23.69 1.30
N GLU A 63 14.63 23.58 1.63
CA GLU A 63 15.44 24.70 2.14
C GLU A 63 15.56 25.84 1.13
N TYR A 64 15.73 25.54 -0.16
CA TYR A 64 15.76 26.53 -1.22
C TYR A 64 14.42 27.27 -1.35
N LEU A 65 13.30 26.55 -1.33
CA LEU A 65 11.96 27.13 -1.41
C LEU A 65 11.64 28.00 -0.17
N MET A 66 12.05 27.56 1.01
CA MET A 66 11.90 28.31 2.26
C MET A 66 12.73 29.61 2.23
N SER A 67 13.99 29.54 1.78
CA SER A 67 14.87 30.73 1.71
C SER A 67 14.41 31.75 0.65
N HIS A 68 13.91 31.27 -0.50
CA HIS A 68 13.39 32.16 -1.55
C HIS A 68 12.04 32.80 -1.17
N ALA A 69 11.16 32.07 -0.47
CA ALA A 69 9.91 32.63 0.06
C ALA A 69 10.18 33.76 1.06
N SER A 70 11.26 33.68 1.85
CA SER A 70 11.70 34.76 2.74
C SER A 70 12.31 35.96 2.00
N SER A 71 12.96 35.75 0.84
CA SER A 71 13.62 36.82 0.08
C SER A 71 12.68 37.61 -0.85
N ALA A 72 11.57 37.00 -1.29
CA ALA A 72 10.71 37.55 -2.35
C ALA A 72 9.76 38.69 -1.90
N GLY A 73 9.97 39.29 -0.73
CA GLY A 73 9.31 40.56 -0.34
C GLY A 73 7.78 40.55 -0.36
N GLY A 74 7.15 39.38 -0.21
CA GLY A 74 5.70 39.20 -0.29
C GLY A 74 4.94 39.65 0.95
N ASN A 75 4.95 40.96 1.24
CA ASN A 75 4.21 41.59 2.35
C ASN A 75 2.67 41.55 2.22
N ARG A 76 2.11 40.68 1.37
CA ARG A 76 0.65 40.53 1.16
C ARG A 76 0.09 39.14 1.43
N MET A 77 0.93 38.16 1.81
CA MET A 77 0.45 36.83 2.21
C MET A 77 0.48 36.55 3.72
N PHE A 78 0.99 37.51 4.50
CA PHE A 78 0.96 37.46 5.96
C PHE A 78 0.22 38.70 6.45
N ASN A 79 -1.02 38.53 6.93
CA ASN A 79 -1.66 39.56 7.73
C ASN A 79 -0.89 39.64 9.05
N VAL A 80 -0.17 40.74 9.24
CA VAL A 80 0.44 41.10 10.51
C VAL A 80 -0.63 41.87 11.27
N ASP A 81 -1.27 41.25 12.27
CA ASP A 81 -1.99 42.00 13.29
C ASP A 81 -0.96 42.77 14.15
N GLU A 82 -1.36 43.93 14.66
CA GLU A 82 -0.55 44.91 15.41
C GLU A 82 0.17 44.38 16.68
N GLN A 83 0.10 43.08 16.97
CA GLN A 83 0.67 42.46 18.18
C GLN A 83 1.96 41.66 17.97
N GLY A 84 2.60 41.71 16.79
CA GLY A 84 4.01 41.33 16.64
C GLY A 84 4.35 39.88 17.01
N THR A 85 3.46 38.91 16.78
CA THR A 85 3.77 37.48 16.91
C THR A 85 3.92 36.83 15.53
N SER A 86 5.04 36.14 15.31
CA SER A 86 5.34 35.50 14.02
C SER A 86 4.42 34.30 13.80
N ASN A 87 3.51 34.40 12.83
CA ASN A 87 2.65 33.28 12.44
C ASN A 87 3.40 32.28 11.55
N SER A 88 3.37 31.00 11.96
CA SER A 88 3.85 29.85 11.19
C SER A 88 3.18 29.74 9.82
N ALA A 89 3.92 29.24 8.83
CA ALA A 89 3.46 29.05 7.44
C ALA A 89 2.06 28.39 7.35
N HIS A 90 1.23 28.89 6.43
CA HIS A 90 -0.13 28.40 6.21
C HIS A 90 -0.13 26.87 5.98
N PRO A 91 -0.85 26.06 6.80
CA PRO A 91 -0.83 24.60 6.72
C PRO A 91 -1.18 24.03 5.34
N GLY A 92 -1.97 24.77 4.55
CA GLY A 92 -2.30 24.40 3.17
C GLY A 92 -1.10 24.41 2.21
N LEU A 93 -0.15 25.34 2.38
CA LEU A 93 1.03 25.44 1.51
C LEU A 93 2.00 24.28 1.79
N VAL A 94 2.19 23.93 3.06
CA VAL A 94 3.02 22.78 3.47
C VAL A 94 2.45 21.47 2.92
N ARG A 95 1.11 21.30 2.94
CA ARG A 95 0.44 20.13 2.34
C ARG A 95 0.60 20.09 0.82
N TYR A 96 0.44 21.23 0.15
CA TYR A 96 0.60 21.32 -1.30
C TYR A 96 2.02 20.97 -1.75
N LEU A 97 3.04 21.54 -1.09
CA LEU A 97 4.45 21.26 -1.40
C LEU A 97 4.82 19.80 -1.14
N ARG A 98 4.30 19.18 -0.06
CA ARG A 98 4.49 17.74 0.20
C ARG A 98 3.81 16.86 -0.87
N SER A 99 2.62 17.24 -1.33
CA SER A 99 1.92 16.55 -2.43
C SER A 99 2.73 16.60 -3.72
N LEU A 100 3.28 17.76 -4.07
CA LEU A 100 4.11 17.95 -5.27
C LEU A 100 5.40 17.11 -5.20
N ALA A 101 6.05 17.08 -4.03
CA ALA A 101 7.26 16.28 -3.79
C ALA A 101 6.99 14.78 -3.92
N MET A 102 5.86 14.28 -3.40
CA MET A 102 5.45 12.87 -3.59
C MET A 102 5.19 12.52 -5.06
N GLN A 103 4.56 13.43 -5.81
CA GLN A 103 4.24 13.21 -7.23
C GLN A 103 5.50 13.20 -8.11
N ALA A 104 6.48 14.05 -7.80
CA ALA A 104 7.80 14.03 -8.42
C ALA A 104 8.57 12.73 -8.11
N ARG A 105 8.53 12.27 -6.86
CA ARG A 105 9.13 10.99 -6.42
C ARG A 105 8.54 9.80 -7.17
N ALA A 106 7.21 9.72 -7.28
CA ALA A 106 6.55 8.65 -8.03
C ALA A 106 6.97 8.63 -9.51
N SER A 107 7.08 9.81 -10.13
CA SER A 107 7.49 9.95 -11.54
C SER A 107 8.95 9.50 -11.77
N ALA A 108 9.85 9.84 -10.85
CA ALA A 108 11.25 9.41 -10.90
C ALA A 108 11.40 7.89 -10.72
N TYR A 109 10.63 7.27 -9.82
CA TYR A 109 10.60 5.81 -9.65
C TYR A 109 10.09 5.10 -10.91
N LEU A 110 9.02 5.60 -11.54
CA LEU A 110 8.49 5.04 -12.78
C LEU A 110 9.48 5.14 -13.94
N TYR A 111 10.24 6.24 -14.02
CA TYR A 111 11.29 6.41 -15.03
C TYR A 111 12.48 5.45 -14.80
N ALA A 112 12.91 5.26 -13.55
CA ALA A 112 13.96 4.31 -13.18
C ALA A 112 13.54 2.84 -13.43
N LEU A 113 12.28 2.50 -13.14
CA LEU A 113 11.71 1.19 -13.46
C LEU A 113 11.59 0.94 -14.96
N SER A 114 11.20 1.96 -15.74
CA SER A 114 11.15 1.89 -17.20
C SER A 114 12.53 1.63 -17.79
N THR A 115 13.55 2.37 -17.36
CA THR A 115 14.93 2.20 -17.85
C THR A 115 15.54 0.84 -17.46
N HIS A 116 15.23 0.33 -16.25
CA HIS A 116 15.62 -1.02 -15.86
C HIS A 116 14.87 -2.12 -16.65
N TRP A 117 13.58 -1.92 -16.95
CA TRP A 117 12.81 -2.85 -17.77
C TRP A 117 13.39 -2.99 -19.19
N HIS A 118 13.81 -1.86 -19.79
CA HIS A 118 14.45 -1.83 -21.11
C HIS A 118 15.86 -2.45 -21.13
N SER A 119 16.60 -2.42 -20.01
CA SER A 119 17.90 -3.09 -19.91
C SER A 119 17.74 -4.61 -19.71
N SER A 120 16.77 -5.05 -18.91
CA SER A 120 16.49 -6.47 -18.67
C SER A 120 15.93 -7.19 -19.91
N THR A 121 15.09 -6.52 -20.70
CA THR A 121 14.59 -7.08 -21.98
C THR A 121 15.70 -7.26 -23.02
N ARG A 122 16.73 -6.40 -23.03
CA ARG A 122 17.92 -6.57 -23.87
C ARG A 122 18.78 -7.77 -23.46
N VAL A 123 18.90 -8.04 -22.16
CA VAL A 123 19.64 -9.21 -21.65
C VAL A 123 18.90 -10.51 -21.96
N VAL A 124 17.58 -10.55 -21.84
CA VAL A 124 16.77 -11.72 -22.20
C VAL A 124 16.82 -11.99 -23.71
N ALA A 125 16.77 -10.95 -24.54
CA ALA A 125 16.96 -11.09 -25.99
C ALA A 125 18.37 -11.61 -26.36
N ALA A 126 19.40 -11.21 -25.62
CA ALA A 126 20.78 -11.69 -25.82
C ALA A 126 20.95 -13.15 -25.38
N LEU A 127 20.33 -13.57 -24.27
CA LEU A 127 20.36 -14.96 -23.79
C LEU A 127 19.56 -15.91 -24.71
N PHE A 128 18.47 -15.42 -25.30
CA PHE A 128 17.70 -16.18 -26.28
C PHE A 128 18.49 -16.37 -27.59
N SER A 129 19.24 -15.36 -28.02
CA SER A 129 20.17 -15.45 -29.17
C SER A 129 21.27 -16.50 -28.95
N ALA A 130 21.84 -16.57 -27.75
CA ALA A 130 22.85 -17.57 -27.38
C ALA A 130 22.29 -19.01 -27.39
N GLY A 131 21.02 -19.20 -27.02
CA GLY A 131 20.33 -20.49 -27.07
C GLY A 131 20.05 -20.98 -28.50
N VAL A 132 19.65 -20.07 -29.40
CA VAL A 132 19.38 -20.40 -30.82
C VAL A 132 20.68 -20.71 -31.59
N GLN A 133 21.79 -20.02 -31.27
CA GLN A 133 23.10 -20.33 -31.85
C GLN A 133 23.63 -21.72 -31.42
N GLY A 134 23.27 -22.20 -30.23
CA GLY A 134 23.62 -23.55 -29.75
C GLY A 134 22.95 -24.68 -30.54
N VAL A 135 21.77 -24.43 -31.13
CA VAL A 135 21.04 -25.41 -31.94
C VAL A 135 21.58 -25.45 -33.37
N SER A 136 21.96 -24.31 -33.95
CA SER A 136 22.60 -24.26 -35.28
C SER A 136 24.02 -24.85 -35.31
N LEU A 137 24.75 -24.83 -34.19
CA LEU A 137 26.05 -25.51 -34.06
C LEU A 137 25.94 -27.04 -34.00
N LEU A 138 24.80 -27.59 -33.56
CA LEU A 138 24.53 -29.03 -33.58
C LEU A 138 24.16 -29.55 -34.97
N GLU A 139 23.58 -28.72 -35.84
CA GLU A 139 23.30 -29.06 -37.25
C GLU A 139 24.54 -28.90 -38.16
N ALA A 140 25.52 -28.06 -37.79
CA ALA A 140 26.78 -27.94 -38.53
C ALA A 140 27.79 -29.08 -38.23
N ALA A 141 27.53 -29.90 -37.21
CA ALA A 141 28.42 -30.99 -36.78
C ALA A 141 28.23 -32.30 -37.57
N THR A 142 27.37 -32.36 -38.59
CA THR A 142 27.08 -33.57 -39.37
C THR A 142 27.69 -33.60 -40.78
N ASP A 143 28.55 -32.64 -41.14
CA ASP A 143 29.30 -32.67 -42.41
C ASP A 143 30.82 -32.54 -42.17
N PRO A 144 31.61 -33.63 -42.28
CA PRO A 144 33.03 -33.64 -41.92
C PRO A 144 33.98 -33.00 -42.94
N THR A 145 33.52 -32.14 -43.88
CA THR A 145 34.39 -31.63 -44.96
C THR A 145 34.40 -30.11 -45.21
N SER A 146 33.92 -29.28 -44.29
CA SER A 146 33.96 -27.80 -44.46
C SER A 146 34.86 -27.11 -43.43
N THR A 147 36.10 -26.79 -43.83
CA THR A 147 37.04 -25.95 -43.07
C THR A 147 37.03 -24.51 -43.56
N THR A 148 35.97 -23.74 -43.26
CA THR A 148 36.05 -22.28 -43.11
C THR A 148 34.73 -21.72 -42.53
N PRO A 149 34.75 -20.95 -41.43
CA PRO A 149 33.54 -20.33 -40.91
C PRO A 149 33.19 -19.05 -41.71
N PRO A 150 31.94 -18.84 -42.13
CA PRO A 150 31.53 -17.57 -42.72
C PRO A 150 31.32 -16.53 -41.62
N ALA A 151 32.16 -15.49 -41.63
CA ALA A 151 31.91 -14.27 -40.88
C ALA A 151 30.80 -13.47 -41.56
N GLY A 152 29.71 -13.18 -40.84
CA GLY A 152 28.67 -12.24 -41.27
C GLY A 152 27.29 -12.83 -41.58
N ALA A 153 26.78 -13.75 -40.74
CA ALA A 153 25.37 -14.12 -40.80
C ALA A 153 24.52 -13.06 -40.07
N GLU A 154 23.97 -12.12 -40.83
CA GLU A 154 22.90 -11.25 -40.33
C GLU A 154 21.70 -12.09 -39.88
N THR A 155 21.07 -11.66 -38.79
CA THR A 155 19.82 -12.22 -38.27
C THR A 155 18.80 -12.42 -39.40
N PRO A 156 18.15 -13.59 -39.55
CA PRO A 156 17.00 -13.70 -40.43
C PRO A 156 15.92 -12.76 -39.90
N ASP A 157 15.75 -11.62 -40.56
CA ASP A 157 14.64 -10.73 -40.35
C ASP A 157 13.33 -11.51 -40.52
N GLY A 158 12.33 -11.26 -39.69
CA GLY A 158 11.01 -11.91 -39.77
C GLY A 158 10.36 -11.76 -41.15
N SER A 159 10.80 -10.77 -41.94
CA SER A 159 10.46 -10.61 -43.35
C SER A 159 10.89 -11.77 -44.26
N GLN A 160 11.98 -12.50 -43.94
CA GLN A 160 12.45 -13.63 -44.75
C GLN A 160 11.58 -14.88 -44.59
N LEU A 161 11.11 -15.18 -43.38
CA LEU A 161 10.12 -16.23 -43.12
C LEU A 161 8.79 -15.88 -43.79
N PHE A 162 8.37 -14.61 -43.74
CA PHE A 162 7.18 -14.13 -44.43
C PHE A 162 7.30 -14.27 -45.96
N GLY A 163 8.50 -14.01 -46.51
CA GLY A 163 8.84 -14.26 -47.91
C GLY A 163 8.76 -15.74 -48.31
N GLN A 164 9.16 -16.66 -47.43
CA GLN A 164 9.00 -18.10 -47.66
C GLN A 164 7.53 -18.52 -47.63
N PHE A 165 6.71 -17.98 -46.72
CA PHE A 165 5.26 -18.23 -46.69
C PHE A 165 4.54 -17.78 -47.97
N ASN A 166 4.89 -16.61 -48.52
CA ASN A 166 4.33 -16.14 -49.79
C ASN A 166 4.78 -17.00 -50.98
N ARG A 167 6.03 -17.50 -50.99
CA ARG A 167 6.50 -18.44 -52.01
C ARG A 167 5.79 -19.79 -51.95
N LEU A 168 5.29 -20.17 -50.78
CA LEU A 168 4.48 -21.38 -50.58
C LEU A 168 3.00 -21.21 -51.01
N GLY A 169 2.61 -20.07 -51.58
CA GLY A 169 1.28 -19.87 -52.17
C GLY A 169 0.11 -20.09 -51.21
N LEU A 170 0.36 -20.05 -49.90
CA LEU A 170 -0.67 -20.21 -48.88
C LEU A 170 -1.49 -18.91 -48.84
N GLN A 171 -2.67 -18.91 -49.48
CA GLN A 171 -3.58 -17.78 -49.38
C GLN A 171 -3.91 -17.51 -47.90
N ALA A 172 -3.92 -16.24 -47.51
CA ALA A 172 -4.38 -15.84 -46.19
C ALA A 172 -5.88 -16.18 -46.11
N ALA A 173 -6.23 -17.23 -45.37
CA ALA A 173 -7.63 -17.53 -45.10
C ALA A 173 -8.23 -16.34 -44.32
N PRO A 174 -9.42 -15.85 -44.69
CA PRO A 174 -10.11 -14.82 -43.92
C PRO A 174 -10.34 -15.31 -42.49
N ARG A 175 -10.15 -14.43 -41.50
CA ARG A 175 -10.29 -14.75 -40.06
C ARG A 175 -11.44 -13.96 -39.42
N PRO A 176 -12.68 -14.11 -39.90
CA PRO A 176 -13.82 -13.34 -39.38
C PRO A 176 -14.04 -13.58 -37.88
N TYR A 177 -13.63 -14.74 -37.34
CA TYR A 177 -13.68 -15.01 -35.90
C TYR A 177 -12.88 -14.00 -35.05
N ARG A 178 -11.85 -13.33 -35.60
CA ARG A 178 -11.08 -12.30 -34.89
C ARG A 178 -11.91 -11.06 -34.57
N GLU A 179 -12.96 -10.79 -35.33
CA GLU A 179 -13.89 -9.69 -35.06
C GLU A 179 -14.70 -9.93 -33.78
N GLN A 180 -14.88 -11.20 -33.41
CA GLN A 180 -15.59 -11.61 -32.20
C GLN A 180 -14.69 -11.55 -30.95
N LEU A 181 -13.37 -11.39 -31.11
CA LEU A 181 -12.44 -11.25 -29.98
C LEU A 181 -12.68 -9.95 -29.20
N THR A 182 -12.37 -9.96 -27.90
CA THR A 182 -12.41 -8.74 -27.07
C THR A 182 -11.37 -7.73 -27.55
N ALA A 183 -11.57 -6.44 -27.24
CA ALA A 183 -10.64 -5.38 -27.65
C ALA A 183 -9.19 -5.64 -27.20
N ASN A 184 -9.00 -6.28 -26.03
CA ASN A 184 -7.68 -6.64 -25.50
C ASN A 184 -7.00 -7.72 -26.33
N TYR A 185 -7.73 -8.70 -26.86
CA TYR A 185 -7.15 -9.71 -27.74
C TYR A 185 -6.92 -9.17 -29.15
N ARG A 186 -7.76 -8.25 -29.62
CA ARG A 186 -7.53 -7.56 -30.90
C ARG A 186 -6.25 -6.72 -30.88
N SER A 187 -5.89 -6.10 -29.75
CA SER A 187 -4.65 -5.31 -29.67
C SER A 187 -3.36 -6.14 -29.77
N LEU A 188 -3.43 -7.46 -29.52
CA LEU A 188 -2.32 -8.37 -29.77
C LEU A 188 -2.09 -8.65 -31.26
N PHE A 189 -3.02 -8.24 -32.13
CA PHE A 189 -2.97 -8.41 -33.59
C PHE A 189 -3.34 -7.09 -34.27
N PRO A 190 -2.41 -6.11 -34.29
CA PRO A 190 -2.69 -4.78 -34.84
C PRO A 190 -2.99 -4.80 -36.35
N ASP A 191 -2.66 -5.90 -37.04
CA ASP A 191 -2.92 -6.09 -38.45
C ASP A 191 -3.59 -7.44 -38.76
N ALA A 192 -3.95 -7.63 -40.03
CA ALA A 192 -4.49 -8.88 -40.53
C ALA A 192 -3.40 -9.96 -40.74
N ALA A 193 -2.13 -9.68 -40.44
CA ALA A 193 -1.05 -10.60 -40.72
C ALA A 193 -1.05 -11.78 -39.74
N ARG A 194 -0.46 -12.89 -40.20
CA ARG A 194 -0.28 -14.09 -39.37
C ARG A 194 0.90 -13.86 -38.43
N HIS A 195 0.60 -13.55 -37.18
CA HIS A 195 1.59 -13.55 -36.10
C HIS A 195 1.39 -14.84 -35.31
N TYR A 196 2.00 -15.93 -35.78
CA TYR A 196 2.09 -17.14 -34.97
C TYR A 196 3.08 -16.87 -33.85
N ARG A 197 2.61 -16.83 -32.61
CA ARG A 197 3.53 -16.87 -31.47
C ARG A 197 4.22 -18.24 -31.48
N ALA A 198 5.52 -18.24 -31.17
CA ALA A 198 6.33 -19.46 -31.21
C ALA A 198 5.79 -20.58 -30.32
N ASP A 199 5.10 -20.24 -29.22
CA ASP A 199 4.45 -21.19 -28.31
C ASP A 199 3.29 -21.96 -28.97
N VAL A 200 2.52 -21.34 -29.88
CA VAL A 200 1.46 -22.02 -30.63
C VAL A 200 2.05 -23.04 -31.59
N LEU A 201 3.18 -22.71 -32.23
CA LEU A 201 3.91 -23.63 -33.10
C LEU A 201 4.55 -24.77 -32.29
N GLU A 202 5.06 -24.50 -31.09
CA GLU A 202 5.61 -25.49 -30.18
C GLU A 202 4.55 -26.49 -29.68
N VAL A 203 3.36 -26.01 -29.31
CA VAL A 203 2.22 -26.88 -28.93
C VAL A 203 1.76 -27.75 -30.09
N ALA A 204 1.66 -27.18 -31.31
CA ALA A 204 1.29 -27.95 -32.50
C ALA A 204 2.35 -29.02 -32.83
N PHE A 205 3.63 -28.68 -32.72
CA PHE A 205 4.75 -29.59 -32.95
C PHE A 205 4.76 -30.73 -31.91
N ASN A 206 4.62 -30.41 -30.62
CA ASN A 206 4.57 -31.40 -29.55
C ASN A 206 3.35 -32.33 -29.66
N SER A 207 2.19 -31.80 -30.06
CA SER A 207 0.97 -32.59 -30.29
C SER A 207 1.13 -33.58 -31.45
N SER A 208 1.87 -33.21 -32.50
CA SER A 208 2.16 -34.09 -33.65
C SER A 208 3.18 -35.19 -33.32
N SER A 209 4.11 -34.92 -32.40
CA SER A 209 5.08 -35.92 -31.94
C SER A 209 4.43 -37.04 -31.11
N ALA A 210 3.31 -36.74 -30.44
CA ALA A 210 2.57 -37.72 -29.64
C ALA A 210 1.79 -38.71 -30.52
N THR A 211 1.27 -38.28 -31.68
CA THR A 211 0.55 -39.15 -32.63
C THR A 211 1.51 -39.96 -33.51
N SER A 212 2.77 -39.52 -33.66
CA SER A 212 3.80 -40.21 -34.45
C SER A 212 4.46 -41.41 -33.75
N LYS A 213 4.28 -41.61 -32.44
CA LYS A 213 4.98 -42.67 -31.69
C LYS A 213 4.55 -44.10 -32.03
N GLU A 214 3.48 -44.30 -32.81
CA GLU A 214 3.05 -45.64 -33.24
C GLU A 214 3.66 -46.11 -34.57
N SER A 215 4.50 -45.30 -35.23
CA SER A 215 5.14 -45.73 -36.49
C SER A 215 6.56 -45.17 -36.69
N SER A 216 7.57 -45.82 -36.13
CA SER A 216 8.82 -46.10 -36.87
C SER A 216 9.86 -46.86 -36.06
N ALA A 217 10.20 -48.04 -36.56
CA ALA A 217 11.50 -48.68 -36.42
C ALA A 217 12.18 -48.62 -37.80
N ALA A 218 12.65 -47.44 -38.24
CA ALA A 218 13.57 -47.29 -39.37
C ALA A 218 14.15 -45.87 -39.38
N GLY A 219 15.43 -45.75 -39.04
CA GLY A 219 16.16 -44.49 -38.95
C GLY A 219 16.40 -43.85 -40.32
N GLY A 220 15.83 -42.66 -40.53
CA GLY A 220 16.12 -41.79 -41.66
C GLY A 220 15.54 -40.41 -41.38
N SER A 221 16.39 -39.39 -41.29
CA SER A 221 15.99 -37.99 -41.06
C SER A 221 15.25 -37.48 -42.29
N LYS A 222 13.91 -37.60 -42.30
CA LYS A 222 13.08 -37.12 -43.40
C LYS A 222 12.85 -35.62 -43.23
N SER A 223 13.44 -34.84 -44.12
CA SER A 223 13.09 -33.44 -44.36
C SER A 223 11.57 -33.29 -44.47
N LEU A 224 10.97 -32.46 -43.61
CA LEU A 224 9.54 -32.18 -43.64
C LEU A 224 9.15 -31.60 -45.02
N THR A 225 8.43 -32.39 -45.82
CA THR A 225 7.90 -31.94 -47.10
C THR A 225 6.69 -31.04 -46.89
N ARG A 226 6.49 -30.07 -47.80
CA ARG A 226 5.33 -29.15 -47.83
C ARG A 226 3.98 -29.88 -47.66
N SER A 227 3.85 -31.10 -48.17
CA SER A 227 2.66 -31.94 -48.03
C SER A 227 2.39 -32.47 -46.62
N ALA A 228 3.41 -32.55 -45.76
CA ALA A 228 3.27 -32.97 -44.35
C ALA A 228 2.92 -31.78 -43.43
N ILE A 229 3.28 -30.55 -43.84
CA ILE A 229 2.99 -29.32 -43.09
C ILE A 229 1.54 -28.86 -43.33
N CYS A 230 0.98 -29.07 -44.53
CA CYS A 230 -0.40 -28.64 -44.82
C CYS A 230 -1.47 -29.25 -43.89
N PRO A 231 -1.49 -30.56 -43.57
CA PRO A 231 -2.44 -31.13 -42.59
C PRO A 231 -2.24 -30.58 -41.17
N LEU A 232 -1.00 -30.20 -40.83
CA LEU A 232 -0.59 -29.58 -39.57
C LEU A 232 -0.94 -28.08 -39.50
N LEU A 233 -1.21 -27.45 -40.64
CA LEU A 233 -1.74 -26.09 -40.76
C LEU A 233 -3.25 -26.09 -40.93
N ASP A 234 -3.84 -27.16 -41.50
CA ASP A 234 -5.28 -27.45 -41.52
C ASP A 234 -5.82 -27.78 -40.12
N THR A 235 -4.95 -27.95 -39.12
CA THR A 235 -5.31 -27.64 -37.73
C THR A 235 -5.50 -26.14 -37.52
N LEU A 236 -6.13 -25.41 -38.44
CA LEU A 236 -6.72 -24.08 -38.18
C LEU A 236 -7.68 -24.15 -36.98
N ASP A 237 -8.27 -25.33 -36.77
CA ASP A 237 -8.87 -25.80 -35.52
C ASP A 237 -8.03 -25.51 -34.27
N ALA A 238 -6.71 -25.62 -34.31
CA ALA A 238 -5.83 -25.38 -33.16
C ALA A 238 -5.74 -23.90 -32.78
N GLU A 239 -5.76 -22.99 -33.77
CA GLU A 239 -5.80 -21.56 -33.50
C GLU A 239 -7.18 -21.17 -32.94
N GLU A 240 -8.26 -21.64 -33.55
CA GLU A 240 -9.63 -21.43 -33.03
C GLU A 240 -9.80 -22.01 -31.63
N LYS A 241 -9.34 -23.25 -31.37
CA LYS A 241 -9.35 -23.88 -30.04
C LYS A 241 -8.52 -23.12 -29.03
N TYR A 242 -7.33 -22.62 -29.40
CA TYR A 242 -6.49 -21.81 -28.53
C TYR A 242 -7.18 -20.50 -28.15
N PHE A 243 -7.82 -19.82 -29.11
CA PHE A 243 -8.59 -18.61 -28.81
C PHE A 243 -9.83 -18.89 -27.98
N ALA A 244 -10.55 -19.97 -28.27
CA ALA A 244 -11.69 -20.41 -27.47
C ALA A 244 -11.26 -20.68 -26.02
N GLU A 245 -10.10 -21.31 -25.82
CA GLU A 245 -9.53 -21.57 -24.50
C GLU A 245 -9.10 -20.27 -23.80
N LEU A 246 -8.43 -19.36 -24.50
CA LEU A 246 -8.06 -18.04 -23.96
C LEU A 246 -9.29 -17.21 -23.58
N ALA A 247 -10.34 -17.23 -24.41
CA ALA A 247 -11.61 -16.58 -24.12
C ALA A 247 -12.31 -17.22 -22.92
N TYR A 248 -12.26 -18.55 -22.82
CA TYR A 248 -12.78 -19.30 -21.68
C TYR A 248 -12.04 -18.96 -20.37
N ILE A 249 -10.70 -18.90 -20.40
CA ILE A 249 -9.87 -18.50 -19.26
C ILE A 249 -10.16 -17.04 -18.88
N GLU A 250 -10.27 -16.14 -19.86
CA GLU A 250 -10.62 -14.73 -19.62
C GLU A 250 -12.00 -14.60 -18.98
N GLU A 251 -13.03 -15.27 -19.51
CA GLU A 251 -14.38 -15.24 -18.96
C GLU A 251 -14.43 -15.84 -17.55
N ARG A 252 -13.71 -16.95 -17.32
CA ARG A 252 -13.60 -17.57 -16.00
C ARG A 252 -12.93 -16.63 -14.99
N ALA A 253 -11.91 -15.88 -15.40
CA ALA A 253 -11.26 -14.92 -14.54
C ALA A 253 -12.15 -13.69 -14.26
N ARG A 254 -12.84 -13.16 -15.29
CA ARG A 254 -13.79 -12.06 -15.15
C ARG A 254 -14.99 -12.40 -14.29
N ARG A 255 -15.40 -13.69 -14.24
CA ARG A 255 -16.48 -14.17 -13.38
C ARG A 255 -16.29 -13.77 -11.91
N HIS A 256 -15.05 -13.77 -11.42
CA HIS A 256 -14.73 -13.36 -10.04
C HIS A 256 -15.06 -11.89 -9.72
N VAL A 257 -15.13 -11.02 -10.73
CA VAL A 257 -15.55 -9.62 -10.57
C VAL A 257 -17.02 -9.45 -10.96
N LYS A 258 -17.47 -10.16 -12.02
CA LYS A 258 -18.84 -10.10 -12.53
C LYS A 258 -19.87 -10.52 -11.49
N GLU A 259 -19.68 -11.66 -10.84
CA GLU A 259 -20.62 -12.18 -9.83
C GLU A 259 -20.83 -11.19 -8.65
N PRO A 260 -19.77 -10.70 -7.96
CA PRO A 260 -19.97 -9.69 -6.92
C PRO A 260 -20.50 -8.35 -7.46
N ALA A 261 -20.19 -7.96 -8.70
CA ALA A 261 -20.76 -6.75 -9.30
C ALA A 261 -22.27 -6.87 -9.61
N GLU A 262 -22.76 -8.06 -9.97
CA GLU A 262 -24.19 -8.33 -10.13
C GLU A 262 -24.90 -8.35 -8.76
N LEU A 263 -24.31 -8.99 -7.75
CA LEU A 263 -24.86 -8.97 -6.38
C LEU A 263 -24.89 -7.56 -5.78
N GLU A 264 -23.87 -6.74 -6.06
CA GLU A 264 -23.82 -5.36 -5.63
C GLU A 264 -25.01 -4.57 -6.19
N GLU A 265 -25.34 -4.74 -7.47
CA GLU A 265 -26.47 -4.04 -8.09
C GLU A 265 -27.78 -4.45 -7.42
N ILE A 266 -27.99 -5.75 -7.23
CA ILE A 266 -29.16 -6.30 -6.53
C ILE A 266 -29.25 -5.72 -5.11
N LEU A 267 -28.14 -5.71 -4.37
CA LEU A 267 -28.09 -5.16 -3.02
C LEU A 267 -28.47 -3.68 -3.02
N SER A 268 -27.93 -2.89 -3.95
CA SER A 268 -28.24 -1.46 -4.06
C SER A 268 -29.71 -1.21 -4.39
N SER A 269 -30.33 -2.03 -5.26
CA SER A 269 -31.77 -1.97 -5.52
C SER A 269 -32.61 -2.35 -4.29
N LEU A 270 -32.22 -3.36 -3.53
CA LEU A 270 -32.93 -3.78 -2.31
C LEU A 270 -32.83 -2.74 -1.19
N GLU A 271 -31.65 -2.13 -1.00
CA GLU A 271 -31.44 -1.07 -0.03
C GLU A 271 -32.27 0.19 -0.36
N ALA A 272 -32.40 0.53 -1.64
CA ALA A 272 -33.26 1.64 -2.08
C ALA A 272 -34.75 1.40 -1.76
N LEU A 273 -35.17 0.14 -1.71
CA LEU A 273 -36.53 -0.26 -1.33
C LEU A 273 -36.71 -0.48 0.18
N GLY A 274 -35.64 -0.40 0.98
CA GLY A 274 -35.68 -0.65 2.42
C GLY A 274 -36.02 -2.10 2.80
N LYS A 275 -35.70 -3.07 1.93
CA LYS A 275 -36.07 -4.48 2.11
C LYS A 275 -35.15 -5.24 3.08
N TYR A 276 -35.72 -6.16 3.85
CA TYR A 276 -34.99 -7.00 4.82
C TYR A 276 -34.05 -8.01 4.14
N GLU A 277 -34.39 -8.49 2.94
CA GLU A 277 -33.57 -9.43 2.15
C GLU A 277 -32.18 -8.88 1.79
N SER A 278 -31.96 -7.57 1.96
CA SER A 278 -30.65 -6.92 1.81
C SER A 278 -29.56 -7.57 2.68
N GLN A 279 -29.90 -8.11 3.86
CA GLN A 279 -28.91 -8.73 4.75
C GLN A 279 -28.30 -10.01 4.15
N ASN A 280 -29.12 -10.90 3.58
CA ASN A 280 -28.65 -12.14 2.95
C ASN A 280 -27.79 -11.85 1.71
N VAL A 281 -28.21 -10.88 0.89
CA VAL A 281 -27.45 -10.46 -0.30
C VAL A 281 -26.12 -9.83 0.11
N GLN A 282 -26.11 -9.02 1.17
CA GLN A 282 -24.89 -8.43 1.71
C GLN A 282 -23.91 -9.48 2.23
N GLN A 283 -24.39 -10.46 3.01
CA GLN A 283 -23.56 -11.58 3.48
C GLN A 283 -22.91 -12.33 2.31
N LYS A 284 -23.69 -12.63 1.27
CA LYS A 284 -23.18 -13.28 0.06
C LYS A 284 -22.18 -12.40 -0.69
N LEU A 285 -22.40 -11.09 -0.75
CA LEU A 285 -21.48 -10.14 -1.37
C LEU A 285 -20.14 -10.10 -0.62
N VAL A 286 -20.15 -10.03 0.72
CA VAL A 286 -18.94 -10.08 1.55
C VAL A 286 -18.15 -11.35 1.28
N LEU A 287 -18.82 -12.51 1.22
CA LEU A 287 -18.17 -13.78 0.91
C LEU A 287 -17.54 -13.79 -0.49
N LEU A 288 -18.19 -13.22 -1.50
CA LEU A 288 -17.60 -13.10 -2.84
C LEU A 288 -16.42 -12.11 -2.87
N ILE A 289 -16.45 -11.03 -2.09
CA ILE A 289 -15.31 -10.10 -1.96
C ILE A 289 -14.12 -10.81 -1.30
N ALA A 290 -14.35 -11.59 -0.25
CA ALA A 290 -13.31 -12.38 0.41
C ALA A 290 -12.67 -13.41 -0.56
N ARG A 291 -13.49 -14.08 -1.39
CA ARG A 291 -13.00 -14.96 -2.47
C ARG A 291 -12.25 -14.19 -3.56
N LEU A 292 -12.70 -12.99 -3.91
CA LEU A 292 -12.00 -12.13 -4.86
C LEU A 292 -10.64 -11.68 -4.28
N ASN A 293 -10.58 -11.40 -2.99
CA ASN A 293 -9.36 -11.06 -2.27
C ASN A 293 -8.31 -12.17 -2.37
N SER A 294 -8.68 -13.43 -2.13
CA SER A 294 -7.74 -14.55 -2.21
C SER A 294 -7.15 -14.82 -3.60
N VAL A 295 -7.86 -14.41 -4.66
CA VAL A 295 -7.40 -14.59 -6.04
C VAL A 295 -6.60 -13.39 -6.57
N ALA A 296 -7.01 -12.16 -6.20
CA ALA A 296 -6.47 -10.95 -6.81
C ALA A 296 -5.45 -10.20 -5.93
N ASN A 297 -5.55 -10.30 -4.61
CA ASN A 297 -4.72 -9.50 -3.70
C ASN A 297 -3.36 -10.15 -3.42
N PHE A 298 -2.41 -9.92 -4.30
CA PHE A 298 -1.01 -10.36 -4.11
C PHE A 298 -0.18 -9.41 -3.24
N ARG A 299 -0.68 -8.21 -2.94
CA ARG A 299 0.00 -7.25 -2.05
C ARG A 299 -0.24 -7.57 -0.58
N GLY A 300 -1.44 -8.08 -0.26
CA GLY A 300 -1.82 -8.58 1.05
C GLY A 300 -1.53 -10.07 1.22
N LYS A 301 -2.20 -10.70 2.19
CA LYS A 301 -2.13 -12.15 2.41
C LYS A 301 -3.15 -12.90 1.56
N GLY A 302 -4.11 -12.21 0.93
CA GLY A 302 -5.16 -12.84 0.13
C GLY A 302 -6.13 -13.65 1.00
N ARG A 303 -6.50 -13.09 2.15
CA ARG A 303 -7.40 -13.76 3.11
C ARG A 303 -8.83 -13.90 2.57
N ASP A 304 -9.44 -15.05 2.77
CA ASP A 304 -10.84 -15.35 2.47
C ASP A 304 -11.70 -15.62 3.73
N ASP A 305 -11.11 -15.53 4.92
CA ASP A 305 -11.74 -15.78 6.22
C ASP A 305 -12.36 -14.52 6.87
N LEU A 306 -12.52 -13.44 6.10
CA LEU A 306 -13.04 -12.16 6.55
C LEU A 306 -14.58 -12.11 6.37
N GLY A 307 -15.31 -12.45 7.44
CA GLY A 307 -16.76 -12.65 7.43
C GLY A 307 -17.62 -11.40 7.66
N ASN A 308 -18.92 -11.51 7.35
CA ASN A 308 -19.89 -10.41 7.49
C ASN A 308 -20.18 -10.02 8.95
N ASP A 309 -19.87 -10.88 9.91
CA ASP A 309 -19.91 -10.58 11.35
C ASP A 309 -19.03 -9.38 11.72
N ILE A 310 -17.92 -9.16 11.02
CA ILE A 310 -17.05 -7.99 11.18
C ILE A 310 -17.81 -6.71 10.81
N LEU A 311 -18.53 -6.72 9.69
CA LEU A 311 -19.31 -5.59 9.19
C LEU A 311 -20.54 -5.31 10.07
N GLU A 312 -21.20 -6.36 10.57
CA GLU A 312 -22.30 -6.23 11.53
C GLU A 312 -21.83 -5.62 12.85
N SER A 313 -20.70 -6.10 13.39
CA SER A 313 -20.08 -5.54 14.60
C SER A 313 -19.66 -4.08 14.41
N ALA A 314 -19.08 -3.72 13.25
CA ALA A 314 -18.77 -2.33 12.92
C ALA A 314 -20.02 -1.44 12.91
N ARG A 315 -21.11 -1.89 12.27
CA ARG A 315 -22.38 -1.14 12.25
C ARG A 315 -22.99 -1.01 13.64
N ALA A 316 -22.90 -2.05 14.47
CA ALA A 316 -23.37 -2.00 15.85
C ALA A 316 -22.62 -0.93 16.67
N VAL A 317 -21.29 -0.81 16.50
CA VAL A 317 -20.50 0.25 17.13
C VAL A 317 -20.92 1.63 16.63
N LEU A 318 -21.03 1.83 15.31
CA LEU A 318 -21.43 3.12 14.73
C LEU A 318 -22.85 3.55 15.15
N GLY A 319 -23.76 2.59 15.28
CA GLY A 319 -25.13 2.82 15.74
C GLY A 319 -25.21 3.45 17.13
N ARG A 320 -24.27 3.12 18.03
CA ARG A 320 -24.18 3.72 19.39
C ARG A 320 -23.91 5.22 19.34
N PHE A 321 -23.21 5.68 18.30
CA PHE A 321 -22.86 7.09 18.08
C PHE A 321 -23.78 7.77 17.05
N LYS A 322 -24.84 7.09 16.58
CA LYS A 322 -25.75 7.57 15.55
C LYS A 322 -25.04 7.94 14.23
N ILE A 323 -23.88 7.34 13.96
CA ILE A 323 -23.15 7.54 12.70
C ILE A 323 -23.78 6.64 11.66
N THR A 324 -24.23 7.23 10.56
CA THR A 324 -24.86 6.51 9.45
C THR A 324 -23.87 6.26 8.32
N ARG A 325 -24.22 5.33 7.43
CA ARG A 325 -23.50 5.11 6.16
C ARG A 325 -23.36 6.40 5.35
N LYS A 326 -24.37 7.28 5.37
CA LYS A 326 -24.35 8.54 4.63
C LYS A 326 -23.27 9.48 5.18
N ASP A 327 -23.05 9.49 6.48
CA ASP A 327 -22.02 10.32 7.12
C ASP A 327 -20.62 9.84 6.71
N ILE A 328 -20.39 8.53 6.67
CA ILE A 328 -19.10 7.95 6.24
C ILE A 328 -18.80 8.31 4.78
N LEU A 329 -19.79 8.13 3.88
CA LEU A 329 -19.64 8.52 2.47
C LEU A 329 -19.39 10.02 2.34
N ALA A 330 -20.17 10.86 3.04
CA ALA A 330 -19.99 12.31 3.03
C ALA A 330 -18.60 12.73 3.52
N ALA A 331 -18.08 12.08 4.57
CA ALA A 331 -16.73 12.33 5.07
C ALA A 331 -15.64 11.93 4.07
N SER A 332 -15.82 10.81 3.34
CA SER A 332 -14.88 10.39 2.28
C SER A 332 -14.84 11.37 1.09
N GLU A 333 -15.93 12.10 0.86
CA GLU A 333 -16.02 13.17 -0.13
C GLU A 333 -15.50 14.52 0.38
N GLY A 334 -14.99 14.58 1.63
CA GLY A 334 -14.48 15.81 2.23
C GLY A 334 -15.55 16.79 2.72
N LYS A 335 -16.80 16.34 2.92
CA LYS A 335 -17.87 17.19 3.48
C LYS A 335 -17.65 17.42 4.97
N GLY A 336 -17.19 18.63 5.32
CA GLY A 336 -16.67 18.97 6.64
C GLY A 336 -17.54 18.60 7.84
N CYS A 337 -18.87 18.76 7.78
CA CYS A 337 -19.77 18.45 8.91
C CYS A 337 -19.77 16.97 9.29
N ALA A 338 -19.76 16.06 8.31
CA ALA A 338 -19.70 14.62 8.59
C ALA A 338 -18.31 14.23 9.14
N THR A 339 -17.25 14.84 8.61
CA THR A 339 -15.88 14.64 9.10
C THR A 339 -15.74 15.07 10.56
N THR A 340 -16.37 16.17 10.99
CA THR A 340 -16.32 16.59 12.40
C THR A 340 -17.06 15.63 13.32
N VAL A 341 -18.27 15.18 12.95
CA VAL A 341 -19.04 14.22 13.75
C VAL A 341 -18.26 12.91 13.95
N ILE A 342 -17.71 12.37 12.86
CA ILE A 342 -16.90 11.15 12.91
C ILE A 342 -15.64 11.36 13.74
N ARG A 343 -14.94 12.48 13.58
CA ARG A 343 -13.73 12.79 14.35
C ARG A 343 -14.02 12.90 15.84
N ASP A 344 -15.10 13.57 16.21
CA ASP A 344 -15.46 13.77 17.61
C ASP A 344 -15.83 12.44 18.27
N ALA A 345 -16.58 11.58 17.58
CA ALA A 345 -16.91 10.23 18.04
C ALA A 345 -15.67 9.29 18.07
N ALA A 346 -14.83 9.32 17.04
CA ALA A 346 -13.56 8.58 17.00
C ALA A 346 -12.60 9.01 18.10
N SER A 347 -12.66 10.28 18.51
CA SER A 347 -11.92 10.73 19.68
C SER A 347 -12.43 10.01 20.94
N GLN A 348 -13.74 9.77 21.08
CA GLN A 348 -14.32 9.16 22.27
C GLN A 348 -14.15 7.63 22.32
N SER A 349 -13.99 6.97 21.16
CA SER A 349 -13.89 5.52 21.06
C SER A 349 -12.99 5.09 19.89
N ALA A 350 -11.93 4.34 20.18
CA ALA A 350 -11.12 3.67 19.15
C ALA A 350 -11.96 2.76 18.26
N GLY A 351 -12.96 2.10 18.85
CA GLY A 351 -13.93 1.28 18.14
C GLY A 351 -14.62 2.01 17.00
N VAL A 352 -14.95 3.29 17.17
CA VAL A 352 -15.57 4.10 16.11
C VAL A 352 -14.62 4.28 14.94
N SER A 353 -13.34 4.59 15.17
CA SER A 353 -12.36 4.73 14.08
C SER A 353 -12.27 3.45 13.25
N ILE A 354 -12.09 2.31 13.91
CA ILE A 354 -11.98 1.00 13.26
C ILE A 354 -13.28 0.65 12.50
N ALA A 355 -14.44 0.93 13.11
CA ALA A 355 -15.73 0.66 12.49
C ALA A 355 -15.99 1.55 11.26
N VAL A 356 -15.57 2.83 11.29
CA VAL A 356 -15.61 3.72 10.13
C VAL A 356 -14.73 3.18 9.01
N ASP A 357 -13.53 2.70 9.32
CA ASP A 357 -12.60 2.15 8.32
C ASP A 357 -13.12 0.85 7.67
N VAL A 358 -13.74 -0.03 8.46
CA VAL A 358 -14.37 -1.27 7.96
C VAL A 358 -15.56 -0.97 7.03
N VAL A 359 -16.46 -0.07 7.45
CA VAL A 359 -17.62 0.29 6.62
C VAL A 359 -17.18 1.10 5.40
N GLY A 360 -16.22 2.00 5.57
CA GLY A 360 -15.65 2.81 4.49
C GLY A 360 -14.99 1.95 3.41
N SER A 361 -14.18 0.95 3.79
CA SER A 361 -13.55 0.04 2.82
C SER A 361 -14.57 -0.84 2.10
N PHE A 362 -15.62 -1.30 2.79
CA PHE A 362 -16.73 -2.04 2.17
C PHE A 362 -17.46 -1.19 1.13
N GLU A 363 -17.79 0.06 1.46
CA GLU A 363 -18.44 0.98 0.53
C GLU A 363 -17.55 1.37 -0.66
N ALA A 364 -16.25 1.55 -0.43
CA ALA A 364 -15.28 1.76 -1.50
C ALA A 364 -15.20 0.55 -2.45
N MET A 365 -15.26 -0.67 -1.91
CA MET A 365 -15.29 -1.89 -2.73
C MET A 365 -16.58 -2.00 -3.55
N ARG A 366 -17.74 -1.71 -2.94
CA ARG A 366 -19.02 -1.63 -3.67
C ARG A 366 -18.98 -0.62 -4.80
N TRP A 367 -18.43 0.57 -4.54
CA TRP A 367 -18.26 1.58 -5.58
C TRP A 367 -17.36 1.08 -6.71
N TYR A 368 -16.24 0.42 -6.40
CA TYR A 368 -15.38 -0.18 -7.41
C TYR A 368 -16.13 -1.21 -8.27
N LEU A 369 -16.93 -2.10 -7.65
CA LEU A 369 -17.70 -3.12 -8.37
C LEU A 369 -18.72 -2.50 -9.34
N ARG A 370 -19.37 -1.39 -8.98
CA ARG A 370 -20.25 -0.64 -9.89
C ARG A 370 -19.52 -0.13 -11.12
N GLU A 371 -18.33 0.45 -10.92
CA GLU A 371 -17.52 0.98 -12.03
C GLU A 371 -16.93 -0.14 -12.89
N ALA A 372 -16.48 -1.23 -12.26
CA ALA A 372 -15.99 -2.42 -12.93
C ALA A 372 -17.07 -3.05 -13.82
N LYS A 373 -18.33 -3.08 -13.36
CA LYS A 373 -19.47 -3.58 -14.15
C LYS A 373 -19.65 -2.85 -15.48
N LYS A 374 -19.50 -1.52 -15.48
CA LYS A 374 -19.64 -0.67 -16.67
C LYS A 374 -18.54 -0.90 -17.70
N ARG A 375 -17.40 -1.47 -17.28
CA ARG A 375 -16.17 -1.62 -18.08
C ARG A 375 -15.58 -3.03 -17.94
N MET A 376 -16.45 -4.04 -17.90
CA MET A 376 -16.04 -5.44 -17.69
C MET A 376 -15.10 -5.94 -18.80
N ASP A 377 -15.23 -5.38 -20.00
CA ASP A 377 -14.36 -5.60 -21.16
C ASP A 377 -12.91 -5.13 -20.96
N ARG A 378 -12.70 -4.16 -20.07
CA ARG A 378 -11.38 -3.56 -19.77
C ARG A 378 -10.68 -4.19 -18.58
N ILE A 379 -11.34 -5.08 -17.85
CA ILE A 379 -10.71 -5.77 -16.71
C ILE A 379 -9.69 -6.75 -17.24
N HIS A 380 -8.46 -6.62 -16.77
CA HIS A 380 -7.39 -7.50 -17.17
C HIS A 380 -7.67 -8.93 -16.65
N PRO A 381 -7.56 -9.98 -17.49
CA PRO A 381 -7.86 -11.36 -17.10
C PRO A 381 -7.05 -11.83 -15.90
N ARG A 382 -5.79 -11.43 -15.82
CA ARG A 382 -4.97 -11.65 -14.62
C ARG A 382 -5.32 -10.57 -13.62
N LEU A 383 -6.21 -10.91 -12.67
CA LEU A 383 -6.81 -9.95 -11.74
C LEU A 383 -5.78 -9.13 -10.95
N ARG A 384 -4.64 -9.73 -10.60
CA ARG A 384 -3.50 -9.08 -9.94
C ARG A 384 -2.91 -7.90 -10.72
N ASP A 385 -3.06 -7.86 -12.05
CA ASP A 385 -2.53 -6.78 -12.87
C ASP A 385 -3.50 -5.57 -12.91
N ASN A 386 -4.70 -5.68 -12.31
CA ASN A 386 -5.63 -4.56 -12.15
C ASN A 386 -5.26 -3.75 -10.90
N ALA A 387 -4.37 -2.77 -11.03
CA ALA A 387 -3.84 -1.99 -9.91
C ALA A 387 -4.93 -1.38 -9.00
N GLY A 388 -6.03 -0.89 -9.59
CA GLY A 388 -7.15 -0.33 -8.83
C GLY A 388 -7.89 -1.37 -7.98
N LEU A 389 -8.12 -2.57 -8.52
CA LEU A 389 -8.72 -3.68 -7.75
C LEU A 389 -7.82 -4.08 -6.59
N VAL A 390 -6.53 -4.28 -6.86
CA VAL A 390 -5.56 -4.73 -5.85
C VAL A 390 -5.39 -3.72 -4.74
N ALA A 391 -5.34 -2.42 -5.05
CA ALA A 391 -5.32 -1.38 -4.02
C ALA A 391 -6.56 -1.44 -3.12
N ARG A 392 -7.76 -1.56 -3.72
CA ARG A 392 -9.01 -1.66 -2.94
C ARG A 392 -9.10 -2.90 -2.08
N LEU A 393 -8.64 -4.04 -2.58
CA LEU A 393 -8.61 -5.29 -1.83
C LEU A 393 -7.57 -5.26 -0.70
N ALA A 394 -6.42 -4.61 -0.90
CA ALA A 394 -5.43 -4.41 0.16
C ALA A 394 -5.98 -3.55 1.29
N ASP A 395 -6.58 -2.40 0.97
CA ASP A 395 -7.25 -1.52 1.96
C ASP A 395 -8.36 -2.28 2.70
N TYR A 396 -9.18 -3.03 1.96
CA TYR A 396 -10.26 -3.85 2.51
C TYR A 396 -9.72 -4.91 3.47
N GLU A 397 -8.70 -5.67 3.07
CA GLU A 397 -8.10 -6.72 3.90
C GLU A 397 -7.50 -6.14 5.18
N GLU A 398 -6.78 -5.03 5.11
CA GLU A 398 -6.16 -4.39 6.27
C GLU A 398 -7.21 -3.93 7.29
N THR A 399 -8.23 -3.17 6.85
CA THR A 399 -9.25 -2.66 7.78
C THR A 399 -10.11 -3.77 8.36
N TRP A 400 -10.38 -4.83 7.59
CA TRP A 400 -11.15 -5.99 8.07
C TRP A 400 -10.35 -6.89 9.00
N GLN A 401 -9.03 -7.00 8.85
CA GLN A 401 -8.18 -7.66 9.85
C GLN A 401 -8.23 -6.92 11.19
N ASN A 402 -8.16 -5.58 11.16
CA ASN A 402 -8.30 -4.76 12.36
C ASN A 402 -9.72 -4.90 12.96
N GLY A 403 -10.76 -4.91 12.12
CA GLY A 403 -12.14 -5.16 12.53
C GLY A 403 -12.33 -6.52 13.19
N SER A 404 -11.83 -7.58 12.57
CA SER A 404 -11.88 -8.95 13.13
C SER A 404 -11.23 -9.03 14.50
N ARG A 405 -10.05 -8.40 14.65
CA ARG A 405 -9.31 -8.42 15.91
C ARG A 405 -10.00 -7.63 17.02
N TYR A 406 -10.42 -6.39 16.73
CA TYR A 406 -10.83 -5.45 17.77
C TYR A 406 -12.34 -5.27 17.91
N LEU A 407 -13.15 -5.51 16.87
CA LEU A 407 -14.60 -5.31 16.94
C LEU A 407 -15.35 -6.58 17.37
N LEU A 408 -14.87 -7.76 16.97
CA LEU A 408 -15.52 -9.03 17.34
C LEU A 408 -15.26 -9.42 18.81
N GLN A 409 -14.13 -9.00 19.36
CA GLN A 409 -13.75 -9.30 20.73
C GLN A 409 -14.13 -8.12 21.64
N SER A 410 -15.34 -8.16 22.23
CA SER A 410 -15.86 -7.09 23.08
C SER A 410 -14.89 -6.66 24.19
N VAL A 411 -14.20 -7.63 24.79
CA VAL A 411 -13.18 -7.40 25.81
C VAL A 411 -12.01 -6.55 25.29
N LEU A 412 -11.50 -6.85 24.09
CA LEU A 412 -10.44 -6.04 23.48
C LEU A 412 -10.96 -4.68 23.01
N LEU A 413 -12.21 -4.61 22.54
CA LEU A 413 -12.84 -3.36 22.16
C LEU A 413 -12.91 -2.38 23.34
N ASP A 414 -13.43 -2.86 24.47
CA ASP A 414 -13.56 -2.07 25.70
C ASP A 414 -12.18 -1.68 26.23
N ALA A 415 -11.24 -2.61 26.29
CA ALA A 415 -9.85 -2.34 26.66
C ALA A 415 -9.18 -1.27 25.77
N ASN A 416 -9.43 -1.30 24.47
CA ASN A 416 -8.88 -0.33 23.52
C ASN A 416 -9.53 1.06 23.69
N ASN A 417 -10.84 1.10 23.94
CA ASN A 417 -11.54 2.35 24.25
C ASN A 417 -11.02 2.98 25.54
N ASP A 418 -10.84 2.18 26.60
CA ASP A 418 -10.26 2.62 27.86
C ASP A 418 -8.83 3.14 27.66
N LEU A 419 -8.00 2.44 26.88
CA LEU A 419 -6.65 2.90 26.57
C LEU A 419 -6.64 4.25 25.84
N VAL A 420 -7.56 4.48 24.90
CA VAL A 420 -7.69 5.80 24.24
C VAL A 420 -8.08 6.89 25.23
N ALA A 421 -9.00 6.60 26.15
CA ALA A 421 -9.37 7.54 27.21
C ALA A 421 -8.16 7.88 28.11
N GLU A 422 -7.37 6.88 28.49
CA GLU A 422 -6.14 7.06 29.27
C GLU A 422 -5.06 7.83 28.49
N CYS A 423 -4.89 7.55 27.20
CA CYS A 423 -3.97 8.31 26.35
C CYS A 423 -4.38 9.79 26.25
N LYS A 424 -5.67 10.09 26.21
CA LYS A 424 -6.17 11.48 26.25
C LYS A 424 -5.88 12.15 27.59
N ILE A 425 -6.07 11.44 28.71
CA ILE A 425 -5.69 11.94 30.03
C ILE A 425 -4.19 12.22 30.05
N ALA A 426 -3.36 11.30 29.55
CA ALA A 426 -1.92 11.50 29.44
C ALA A 426 -1.56 12.71 28.55
N GLN A 427 -2.25 12.93 27.43
CA GLN A 427 -2.07 14.12 26.57
C GLN A 427 -2.51 15.44 27.23
N MET A 428 -3.41 15.41 28.21
CA MET A 428 -3.74 16.59 29.01
C MET A 428 -2.68 16.86 30.08
N LEU A 429 -2.14 15.80 30.68
CA LEU A 429 -1.16 15.88 31.76
C LEU A 429 0.27 16.15 31.28
N ALA A 430 0.59 15.74 30.05
CA ALA A 430 1.87 15.89 29.39
C ALA A 430 1.67 16.42 27.95
N PRO A 431 1.71 17.75 27.75
CA PRO A 431 1.51 18.38 26.43
C PRO A 431 2.49 17.87 25.36
N ASP A 432 3.68 17.45 25.74
CA ASP A 432 4.67 16.85 24.84
C ASP A 432 4.09 15.61 24.13
N LEU A 433 3.30 14.78 24.83
CA LEU A 433 2.60 13.65 24.21
C LEU A 433 1.59 14.10 23.16
N ARG A 434 0.87 15.20 23.42
CA ARG A 434 -0.07 15.76 22.43
C ARG A 434 0.67 16.24 21.19
N SER A 435 1.81 16.92 21.39
CA SER A 435 2.69 17.35 20.30
C SER A 435 3.17 16.15 19.48
N MET A 436 3.65 15.10 20.15
CA MET A 436 4.06 13.85 19.53
C MET A 436 2.93 13.21 18.71
N CYS A 437 1.73 13.08 19.28
CA CYS A 437 0.56 12.53 18.58
C CYS A 437 0.14 13.36 17.36
N THR A 438 0.23 14.69 17.43
CA THR A 438 -0.13 15.59 16.33
C THR A 438 0.94 15.58 15.22
N GLY A 439 2.21 15.47 15.60
CA GLY A 439 3.35 15.45 14.70
C GLY A 439 3.69 14.07 14.13
N TYR A 440 3.03 13.00 14.60
CA TYR A 440 3.41 11.60 14.32
C TYR A 440 4.88 11.33 14.66
N ASP A 441 5.30 11.79 15.84
CA ASP A 441 6.68 11.66 16.28
C ASP A 441 7.06 10.19 16.45
N VAL A 442 8.27 9.83 16.01
CA VAL A 442 8.83 8.47 16.14
C VAL A 442 9.01 8.07 17.61
N GLU A 443 9.08 9.02 18.54
CA GLU A 443 9.12 8.72 19.98
C GLU A 443 7.84 8.05 20.50
N LEU A 444 6.71 8.17 19.79
CA LEU A 444 5.47 7.46 20.13
C LEU A 444 5.65 5.94 20.19
N PHE A 445 6.56 5.37 19.38
CA PHE A 445 6.88 3.94 19.42
C PHE A 445 7.47 3.51 20.76
N TRP A 446 8.03 4.43 21.54
CA TRP A 446 8.56 4.18 22.89
C TRP A 446 7.60 4.61 23.99
N VAL A 447 6.87 5.70 23.78
CA VAL A 447 5.98 6.28 24.79
C VAL A 447 4.68 5.50 24.93
N LEU A 448 4.03 5.13 23.83
CA LEU A 448 2.74 4.43 23.87
C LEU A 448 2.84 3.06 24.58
N PRO A 449 3.83 2.19 24.30
CA PRO A 449 3.97 0.94 25.05
C PRO A 449 4.16 1.14 26.56
N ARG A 450 4.85 2.22 26.97
CA ARG A 450 5.02 2.55 28.40
C ARG A 450 3.71 2.97 29.04
N ILE A 451 2.91 3.78 28.36
CA ILE A 451 1.58 4.18 28.84
C ILE A 451 0.68 2.95 28.97
N VAL A 452 0.64 2.09 27.95
CA VAL A 452 -0.12 0.82 27.97
C VAL A 452 0.30 -0.03 29.16
N LEU A 453 1.61 -0.20 29.38
CA LEU A 453 2.15 -0.93 30.52
C LEU A 453 1.70 -0.31 31.85
N LEU A 454 1.84 1.00 32.03
CA LEU A 454 1.41 1.68 33.25
C LEU A 454 -0.08 1.51 33.53
N CYS A 455 -0.93 1.63 32.52
CA CYS A 455 -2.37 1.40 32.66
C CYS A 455 -2.69 -0.04 33.10
N CYS A 456 -1.97 -1.03 32.57
CA CYS A 456 -2.14 -2.43 32.96
C CYS A 456 -1.59 -2.73 34.37
N LEU A 457 -0.47 -2.11 34.74
CA LEU A 457 0.14 -2.27 36.08
C LEU A 457 -0.72 -1.62 37.17
N GLU A 458 -1.44 -0.55 36.85
CA GLU A 458 -2.34 0.11 37.78
C GLU A 458 -3.53 -0.77 38.19
N LYS A 459 -4.10 -1.51 37.23
CA LYS A 459 -5.25 -2.39 37.44
C LYS A 459 -5.01 -3.78 36.81
N PRO A 460 -4.24 -4.67 37.45
CA PRO A 460 -3.90 -5.98 36.88
C PRO A 460 -5.07 -6.96 36.71
N ALA A 461 -6.22 -6.69 37.33
CA ALA A 461 -7.42 -7.50 37.17
C ALA A 461 -8.32 -7.00 36.03
N ASP A 462 -7.93 -5.90 35.38
CA ASP A 462 -8.72 -5.21 34.36
C ASP A 462 -8.66 -5.95 33.01
N PRO A 463 -9.76 -5.98 32.24
CA PRO A 463 -9.79 -6.49 30.87
C PRO A 463 -8.66 -5.98 29.96
N ARG A 464 -8.10 -4.79 30.24
CA ARG A 464 -6.92 -4.21 29.55
C ARG A 464 -5.70 -5.13 29.54
N VAL A 465 -5.57 -6.05 30.49
CA VAL A 465 -4.49 -7.06 30.47
C VAL A 465 -4.60 -7.97 29.23
N GLY A 466 -5.79 -8.18 28.68
CA GLY A 466 -5.98 -8.89 27.41
C GLY A 466 -5.28 -8.20 26.24
N LEU A 467 -5.32 -6.86 26.18
CA LEU A 467 -4.59 -6.10 25.17
C LEU A 467 -3.07 -6.24 25.34
N LEU A 468 -2.59 -6.22 26.58
CA LEU A 468 -1.17 -6.42 26.87
C LEU A 468 -0.70 -7.84 26.53
N TRP A 469 -1.54 -8.85 26.79
CA TRP A 469 -1.31 -10.23 26.36
C TRP A 469 -1.14 -10.32 24.86
N ASP A 470 -2.05 -9.68 24.12
CA ASP A 470 -2.03 -9.63 22.67
C ASP A 470 -0.78 -8.96 22.08
N LEU A 471 -0.22 -7.97 22.78
CA LEU A 471 0.99 -7.25 22.39
C LEU A 471 2.28 -7.95 22.83
N LEU A 472 2.27 -8.59 24.01
CA LEU A 472 3.44 -9.19 24.64
C LEU A 472 3.14 -10.61 25.16
N PRO A 473 2.73 -11.56 24.29
CA PRO A 473 2.25 -12.88 24.73
C PRO A 473 3.32 -13.67 25.50
N HIS A 474 4.59 -13.45 25.18
CA HIS A 474 5.74 -14.09 25.83
C HIS A 474 5.98 -13.66 27.28
N ARG A 475 5.34 -12.57 27.75
CA ARG A 475 5.48 -12.09 29.14
C ARG A 475 4.49 -12.73 30.10
N PHE A 476 3.67 -13.63 29.61
CA PHE A 476 2.69 -14.34 30.39
C PHE A 476 2.94 -15.84 30.37
N ALA A 477 2.48 -16.56 31.40
CA ALA A 477 2.70 -18.00 31.50
C ALA A 477 1.99 -18.72 30.34
N THR A 478 2.75 -19.48 29.54
CA THR A 478 2.38 -20.03 28.22
C THR A 478 1.32 -21.15 28.27
N THR A 479 0.43 -21.20 29.25
CA THR A 479 -0.69 -22.16 29.25
C THR A 479 -1.80 -21.68 28.32
N ALA A 480 -1.46 -21.57 27.04
CA ALA A 480 -2.26 -21.03 25.93
C ALA A 480 -3.52 -21.84 25.58
N SER A 481 -3.84 -22.92 26.33
CA SER A 481 -4.94 -23.80 25.95
C SER A 481 -6.33 -23.34 26.44
N LYS A 482 -6.45 -22.32 27.30
CA LYS A 482 -7.76 -21.87 27.81
C LYS A 482 -7.83 -20.35 28.03
N ILE A 483 -8.11 -19.60 26.97
CA ILE A 483 -8.49 -18.16 27.07
C ILE A 483 -9.76 -17.94 27.90
N ASN A 484 -10.51 -19.01 28.24
CA ASN A 484 -11.70 -18.95 29.09
C ASN A 484 -11.42 -18.93 30.61
N SER A 485 -10.17 -19.01 31.08
CA SER A 485 -9.88 -18.91 32.52
C SER A 485 -9.85 -17.44 32.97
N LYS A 486 -10.71 -17.10 33.94
CA LYS A 486 -10.92 -15.78 34.56
C LYS A 486 -9.68 -15.10 35.18
N SER A 487 -8.49 -15.68 35.05
CA SER A 487 -7.25 -15.11 35.60
C SER A 487 -6.10 -15.43 34.66
N LEU A 488 -5.53 -14.39 34.05
CA LEU A 488 -4.30 -14.49 33.27
C LEU A 488 -3.12 -14.51 34.25
N GLU A 489 -2.41 -15.63 34.32
CA GLU A 489 -1.21 -15.71 35.16
C GLU A 489 -0.06 -14.90 34.57
N LEU A 490 0.31 -13.83 35.27
CA LEU A 490 1.47 -13.01 34.92
C LEU A 490 2.76 -13.85 35.01
N GLY A 491 3.61 -13.73 34.00
CA GLY A 491 4.95 -14.32 34.01
C GLY A 491 5.82 -13.73 35.14
N PRO A 492 6.95 -14.38 35.49
CA PRO A 492 7.80 -13.97 36.61
C PRO A 492 8.35 -12.54 36.45
N GLU A 493 8.68 -12.13 35.23
CA GLU A 493 9.17 -10.78 34.96
C GLU A 493 8.07 -9.73 35.11
N MET A 494 6.86 -10.02 34.63
CA MET A 494 5.72 -9.11 34.77
C MET A 494 5.29 -8.99 36.25
N LYS A 495 5.36 -10.09 37.01
CA LYS A 495 5.20 -10.07 38.47
C LYS A 495 6.26 -9.19 39.14
N ARG A 496 7.53 -9.31 38.75
CA ARG A 496 8.61 -8.46 39.27
C ARG A 496 8.38 -6.98 38.94
N LEU A 497 7.98 -6.67 37.70
CA LEU A 497 7.65 -5.32 37.27
C LEU A 497 6.47 -4.74 38.06
N MET A 498 5.43 -5.56 38.32
CA MET A 498 4.30 -5.19 39.17
C MET A 498 4.75 -4.83 40.59
N THR A 499 5.60 -5.66 41.21
CA THR A 499 6.14 -5.39 42.55
C THR A 499 6.95 -4.09 42.56
N GLN A 500 7.77 -3.85 41.52
CA GLN A 500 8.53 -2.61 41.39
C GLN A 500 7.62 -1.39 41.22
N PHE A 501 6.60 -1.49 40.37
CA PHE A 501 5.60 -0.44 40.18
C PHE A 501 4.90 -0.08 41.48
N GLN A 502 4.41 -1.08 42.24
CA GLN A 502 3.76 -0.83 43.53
C GLN A 502 4.72 -0.21 44.55
N LYS A 503 5.99 -0.64 44.57
CA LYS A 503 7.01 -0.02 45.43
C LYS A 503 7.20 1.47 45.08
N VAL A 504 7.37 1.81 43.80
CA VAL A 504 7.57 3.20 43.36
C VAL A 504 6.32 4.04 43.65
N ARG A 505 5.12 3.51 43.36
CA ARG A 505 3.86 4.18 43.66
C ARG A 505 3.75 4.48 45.16
N ASN A 506 4.04 3.51 46.02
CA ASN A 506 4.01 3.72 47.47
C ASN A 506 5.03 4.79 47.91
N LEU A 507 6.25 4.79 47.36
CA LEU A 507 7.24 5.83 47.66
C LEU A 507 6.76 7.23 47.28
N LEU A 508 6.10 7.39 46.13
CA LEU A 508 5.49 8.67 45.73
C LEU A 508 4.39 9.12 46.70
N VAL A 509 3.52 8.21 47.13
CA VAL A 509 2.49 8.51 48.14
C VAL A 509 3.12 8.96 49.46
N HIS A 510 4.17 8.27 49.94
CA HIS A 510 4.87 8.65 51.18
C HIS A 510 5.62 9.98 51.05
N ALA A 511 6.05 10.35 49.84
CA ALA A 511 6.65 11.64 49.54
C ALA A 511 5.62 12.79 49.42
N GLY A 512 4.34 12.53 49.68
CA GLY A 512 3.28 13.54 49.61
C GLY A 512 2.71 13.78 48.21
N ASP A 513 3.03 12.94 47.22
CA ASP A 513 2.41 13.03 45.90
C ASP A 513 0.94 12.60 45.98
N ALA A 514 0.03 13.58 45.86
CA ALA A 514 -1.41 13.36 45.88
C ALA A 514 -1.92 12.59 44.63
N ALA A 515 -1.13 12.53 43.55
CA ALA A 515 -1.49 11.85 42.31
C ALA A 515 -0.30 11.08 41.69
N PRO A 516 0.19 10.01 42.33
CA PRO A 516 1.35 9.24 41.87
C PRO A 516 1.25 8.78 40.42
N GLN A 517 0.03 8.45 39.96
CA GLN A 517 -0.21 8.00 38.60
C GLN A 517 0.06 9.11 37.56
N VAL A 518 -0.27 10.36 37.87
CA VAL A 518 0.01 11.52 37.03
C VAL A 518 1.52 11.69 36.88
N THR A 519 2.25 11.60 37.99
CA THR A 519 3.72 11.69 38.00
C THR A 519 4.35 10.57 37.17
N LEU A 520 3.88 9.33 37.32
CA LEU A 520 4.35 8.19 36.54
C LEU A 520 4.06 8.34 35.04
N LEU A 521 2.87 8.82 34.66
CA LEU A 521 2.52 9.10 33.26
C LEU A 521 3.41 10.19 32.66
N ARG A 522 3.64 11.31 33.37
CA ARG A 522 4.56 12.37 32.92
C ARG A 522 5.97 11.84 32.72
N LYS A 523 6.45 10.98 33.64
CA LYS A 523 7.77 10.33 33.51
C LYS A 523 7.83 9.34 32.34
N ALA A 524 6.75 8.60 32.06
CA ALA A 524 6.69 7.71 30.92
C ALA A 524 6.80 8.45 29.58
N VAL A 525 6.16 9.63 29.49
CA VAL A 525 6.22 10.52 28.33
C VAL A 525 7.59 11.17 28.19
N ALA A 526 8.12 11.77 29.26
CA ALA A 526 9.41 12.48 29.23
C ALA A 526 10.63 11.57 28.99
N GLY A 527 10.48 10.26 29.22
CA GLY A 527 11.57 9.30 29.08
C GLY A 527 12.72 9.51 30.07
N PHE A 528 13.81 8.77 29.86
CA PHE A 528 14.99 8.80 30.75
C PHE A 528 15.89 10.03 30.48
N ALA A 529 15.84 10.59 29.26
CA ALA A 529 16.72 11.67 28.82
C ALA A 529 16.55 12.96 29.65
N ASN A 530 15.33 13.23 30.13
CA ASN A 530 15.04 14.38 30.97
C ASN A 530 15.46 14.19 32.44
N GLY A 531 15.99 13.03 32.84
CA GLY A 531 16.51 12.83 34.20
C GLY A 531 17.64 13.79 34.55
N ALA A 532 18.57 14.02 33.63
CA ALA A 532 19.68 14.96 33.85
C ALA A 532 19.18 16.41 33.92
N ALA A 533 18.30 16.82 33.00
CA ALA A 533 17.73 18.17 32.99
C ALA A 533 16.76 18.43 34.17
N ALA A 534 16.02 17.42 34.64
CA ALA A 534 15.15 17.52 35.80
C ALA A 534 15.93 17.51 37.12
N VAL A 535 17.05 16.78 37.21
CA VAL A 535 18.00 16.89 38.32
C VAL A 535 18.62 18.30 38.33
N GLN A 536 18.91 18.87 37.16
CA GLN A 536 19.38 20.25 37.05
C GLN A 536 18.30 21.26 37.46
N ARG A 537 17.04 21.04 37.07
CA ARG A 537 15.93 21.93 37.45
C ARG A 537 15.60 21.85 38.94
N GLY A 538 15.65 20.66 39.52
CA GLY A 538 15.54 20.46 40.98
C GLY A 538 16.68 21.11 41.75
N LYS A 539 17.92 21.02 41.25
CA LYS A 539 19.06 21.76 41.81
C LYS A 539 18.87 23.29 41.73
N ILE A 540 18.32 23.80 40.63
CA ILE A 540 18.06 25.24 40.48
C ILE A 540 16.95 25.71 41.44
N GLU A 541 15.90 24.92 41.63
CA GLU A 541 14.83 25.23 42.61
C GLU A 541 15.32 25.13 44.06
N GLU A 542 16.16 24.13 44.38
CA GLU A 542 16.78 23.97 45.70
C GLU A 542 17.78 25.09 46.00
N GLU A 543 18.62 25.48 45.03
CA GLU A 543 19.53 26.63 45.15
C GLU A 543 18.76 27.97 45.25
N ALA A 544 17.62 28.10 44.57
CA ALA A 544 16.75 29.28 44.70
C ALA A 544 16.07 29.34 46.07
N GLU A 545 15.57 28.23 46.61
CA GLU A 545 15.03 28.16 47.97
C GLU A 545 16.10 28.44 49.03
N GLU A 546 17.31 27.93 48.85
CA GLU A 546 18.43 28.19 49.76
C GLU A 546 18.88 29.65 49.70
N GLY A 547 18.87 30.27 48.51
CA GLY A 547 19.04 31.71 48.35
C GLY A 547 17.98 32.53 49.08
N LEU A 548 16.72 32.12 49.03
CA LEU A 548 15.62 32.73 49.79
C LEU A 548 15.78 32.57 51.31
N ARG A 549 16.39 31.48 51.78
CA ARG A 549 16.73 31.24 53.20
C ARG A 549 17.88 32.10 53.71
N HIS A 550 18.62 32.77 52.84
CA HIS A 550 19.65 33.74 53.22
C HIS A 550 19.20 35.20 53.15
N LEU A 551 18.00 35.47 52.60
CA LEU A 551 17.42 36.80 52.65
C LEU A 551 16.99 37.15 54.09
N PRO A 552 17.25 38.40 54.54
CA PRO A 552 16.83 38.86 55.86
C PRO A 552 15.29 38.84 55.98
N PRO A 553 14.74 38.64 57.20
CA PRO A 553 13.31 38.40 57.40
C PRO A 553 12.40 39.45 56.74
N ALA A 554 12.80 40.72 56.78
CA ALA A 554 12.04 41.83 56.19
C ALA A 554 11.94 41.80 54.65
N ALA A 555 12.78 41.01 53.97
CA ALA A 555 12.78 40.85 52.52
C ALA A 555 12.06 39.57 52.05
N ARG A 556 11.61 38.70 52.98
CA ARG A 556 10.82 37.49 52.63
C ARG A 556 9.32 37.75 52.53
N ASP A 557 8.85 38.86 53.09
CA ASP A 557 7.43 39.22 53.15
C ASP A 557 7.00 40.12 51.96
N HIS A 558 7.93 40.46 51.07
CA HIS A 558 7.71 41.17 49.79
C HIS A 558 8.00 40.23 48.62
#